data_AF-A0A174QHZ1-F1
#
_entry.id   AF-A0A174QHZ1-F1
#
_cell.length_a   1.000
_cell.length_b   1.000
_cell.length_c   1.000
_cell.angle_alpha   90.00
_cell.angle_beta   90.00
_cell.angle_gamma   90.00
#
_symmetry.space_group_name_H-M   'P 1'
#
loop_
_entity.id
_entity.type
_entity.pdbx_description
1 polymer ?
#
loop_
_entity_poly.entity_id
_entity_poly.type
_entity_poly.pdbx_seq_one_letter_code
_entity_poly.pdbx_strand_id
1 'polypeptide(L)'
;MRTEYRNDPTVDTADLPYGWHKGDTCVMITNKAKKSTSEYIVESYDGVYFGVRSHTGLYHRVSPWRIFRTKEEAIEILAEQKYGGISL
;
A
#
# COMPACT_ATOMS: atom_id res chain seq x y z
N MET A 1 -5.91 26.34 30.16
CA MET A 1 -6.65 26.49 28.89
C MET A 1 -6.47 25.18 28.13
N ARG A 2 -7.53 24.38 28.03
CA ARG A 2 -7.52 23.07 27.36
C ARG A 2 -7.59 23.35 25.86
N THR A 3 -6.48 23.18 25.15
CA THR A 3 -6.49 23.23 23.68
C THR A 3 -7.24 22.01 23.20
N GLU A 4 -8.52 22.21 22.87
CA GLU A 4 -9.28 21.26 22.10
C GLU A 4 -8.67 21.24 20.69
N TYR A 5 -7.81 20.25 20.45
CA TYR A 5 -7.49 19.84 19.09
C TYR A 5 -8.81 19.41 18.46
N ARG A 6 -9.42 20.31 17.68
CA ARG A 6 -10.50 19.96 16.76
C ARG A 6 -9.96 18.82 15.89
N ASN A 7 -10.40 17.60 16.18
CA ASN A 7 -10.42 16.53 15.20
C ASN A 7 -11.42 16.99 14.14
N ASP A 8 -10.93 17.77 13.19
CA ASP A 8 -11.64 18.04 11.95
C ASP A 8 -11.44 16.79 11.07
N PRO A 9 -12.51 16.02 10.79
CA PRO A 9 -12.39 14.75 10.08
C PRO A 9 -12.36 14.93 8.56
N THR A 10 -12.00 16.10 8.03
CA THR A 10 -11.58 16.16 6.63
C THR A 10 -10.17 15.56 6.52
N VAL A 11 -10.06 14.25 6.77
CA VAL A 11 -9.07 13.44 6.09
C VAL A 11 -9.28 13.79 4.63
N ASP A 12 -8.29 14.48 4.07
CA ASP A 12 -8.16 14.70 2.65
C ASP A 12 -8.11 13.32 1.99
N THR A 13 -9.28 12.71 1.80
CA THR A 13 -9.48 11.45 1.08
C THR A 13 -9.45 11.79 -0.39
N ALA A 14 -8.38 12.44 -0.83
CA ALA A 14 -8.13 12.61 -2.24
C ALA A 14 -8.13 11.22 -2.87
N ASP A 15 -9.00 11.01 -3.86
CA ASP A 15 -9.00 9.82 -4.69
C ASP A 15 -7.63 9.71 -5.36
N LEU A 16 -6.85 8.73 -4.94
CA LEU A 16 -5.61 8.32 -5.59
C LEU A 16 -5.98 7.33 -6.71
N PRO A 17 -5.13 7.18 -7.74
CA PRO A 17 -5.45 6.28 -8.84
C PRO A 17 -5.60 4.84 -8.36
N TYR A 18 -6.24 4.00 -9.19
CA TYR A 18 -6.50 2.59 -8.88
C TYR A 18 -7.42 2.38 -7.66
N GLY A 19 -8.24 3.40 -7.34
CA GLY A 19 -9.25 3.37 -6.28
C GLY A 19 -8.67 3.43 -4.87
N TRP A 20 -7.41 3.85 -4.71
CA TRP A 20 -6.79 4.03 -3.40
C TRP A 20 -7.17 5.38 -2.81
N HIS A 21 -7.21 5.45 -1.48
CA HIS A 21 -7.32 6.72 -0.77
C HIS A 21 -6.17 6.88 0.20
N LYS A 22 -5.85 8.13 0.52
CA LYS A 22 -4.94 8.42 1.62
C LYS A 22 -5.53 7.87 2.92
N GLY A 23 -4.72 7.11 3.66
CA GLY A 23 -5.12 6.42 4.88
C GLY A 23 -5.50 4.96 4.67
N ASP A 24 -5.70 4.51 3.42
CA ASP A 24 -5.97 3.10 3.14
C ASP A 24 -4.79 2.21 3.59
N THR A 25 -5.11 1.02 4.11
CA THR A 25 -4.12 -0.03 4.33
C THR A 25 -3.87 -0.78 3.02
N CYS A 26 -2.60 -0.93 2.65
CA CYS A 26 -2.16 -1.82 1.59
C CYS A 26 -1.19 -2.88 2.11
N VAL A 27 -1.13 -4.01 1.40
CA VAL A 27 -0.27 -5.14 1.71
C VAL A 27 0.82 -5.25 0.66
N MET A 28 2.07 -5.48 1.10
CA MET A 28 3.21 -5.69 0.21
C MET A 28 3.93 -7.00 0.53
N ILE A 29 4.47 -7.66 -0.49
CA ILE A 29 5.30 -8.86 -0.33
C ILE A 29 6.70 -8.44 0.11
N THR A 30 7.10 -8.84 1.32
CA THR A 30 8.44 -8.56 1.86
C THR A 30 9.41 -9.73 1.65
N ASN A 31 8.89 -10.96 1.54
CA ASN A 31 9.70 -12.12 1.22
C ASN A 31 8.95 -13.08 0.28
N LYS A 32 9.41 -13.20 -0.97
CA LYS A 32 8.80 -14.07 -1.98
C LYS A 32 8.91 -15.57 -1.64
N ALA A 33 10.07 -16.03 -1.14
CA ALA A 33 10.28 -17.44 -0.84
C ALA A 33 9.39 -17.92 0.31
N LYS A 34 9.23 -17.08 1.32
CA LYS A 34 8.40 -17.35 2.51
C LYS A 34 6.94 -16.92 2.34
N LYS A 35 6.57 -16.35 1.19
CA LYS A 35 5.24 -15.75 0.94
C LYS A 35 4.82 -14.79 2.06
N SER A 36 5.79 -14.05 2.61
CA SER A 36 5.56 -13.13 3.72
C SER A 36 5.18 -11.76 3.20
N THR A 37 4.23 -11.14 3.89
CA THR A 37 3.72 -9.81 3.58
C THR A 37 3.79 -8.90 4.79
N SER A 38 3.65 -7.60 4.57
CA SER A 38 3.51 -6.60 5.62
C SER A 38 2.55 -5.50 5.18
N GLU A 39 1.89 -4.88 6.15
CA GLU A 39 0.92 -3.81 5.97
C GLU A 39 1.58 -2.43 6.03
N TYR A 40 1.05 -1.52 5.23
CA TYR A 40 1.49 -0.14 5.09
C TYR A 40 0.28 0.76 4.88
N ILE A 41 0.39 2.03 5.25
CA ILE A 41 -0.63 3.05 5.04
C ILE A 41 -0.30 3.86 3.79
N VAL A 42 -1.26 4.01 2.89
CA VAL A 42 -1.14 4.84 1.70
C VAL A 42 -1.18 6.31 2.10
N GLU A 43 -0.20 7.10 1.66
CA GLU A 43 -0.12 8.53 2.00
C GLU A 43 -0.23 9.45 0.78
N SER A 44 0.29 9.03 -0.38
CA SER A 44 0.34 9.88 -1.58
C SER A 44 0.58 9.08 -2.86
N TYR A 45 0.39 9.73 -4.01
CA TYR A 45 0.81 9.25 -5.32
C TYR A 45 1.49 10.38 -6.08
N ASP A 46 2.70 10.14 -6.60
CA ASP A 46 3.52 11.17 -7.26
C ASP A 46 3.37 11.20 -8.80
N GLY A 47 2.41 10.46 -9.34
CA GLY A 47 2.23 10.26 -10.78
C GLY A 47 2.82 8.94 -11.27
N VAL A 48 3.77 8.34 -10.55
CA VAL A 48 4.45 7.09 -10.92
C VAL A 48 4.44 6.06 -9.80
N TYR A 49 4.66 6.50 -8.56
CA TYR A 49 4.78 5.66 -7.37
C TYR A 49 3.82 6.11 -6.28
N PHE A 50 3.37 5.14 -5.50
CA PHE A 50 2.69 5.38 -4.23
C PHE A 50 3.71 5.64 -3.13
N GLY A 51 3.45 6.69 -2.34
CA GLY A 51 4.06 6.89 -1.04
C GLY A 51 3.30 6.09 0.01
N VAL A 52 3.99 5.16 0.68
CA VAL A 52 3.39 4.32 1.72
C VAL A 52 4.25 4.33 2.98
N ARG A 53 3.62 4.21 4.14
CA ARG A 53 4.31 4.23 5.43
C ARG A 53 4.05 2.95 6.21
N SER A 54 5.13 2.34 6.71
CA SER A 54 5.04 1.17 7.58
C SER A 54 4.54 1.55 8.97
N HIS A 55 4.13 0.55 9.76
CA HIS A 55 3.76 0.74 11.16
C HIS A 55 4.91 1.31 12.03
N THR A 56 6.18 1.13 11.63
CA THR A 56 7.33 1.71 12.33
C THR A 56 7.63 3.15 11.91
N GLY A 57 6.83 3.71 11.00
CA GLY A 57 6.99 5.07 10.50
C GLY A 57 7.95 5.20 9.30
N LEU A 58 8.57 4.11 8.85
CA LEU A 58 9.43 4.14 7.66
C LEU A 58 8.60 4.37 6.40
N TYR A 59 8.99 5.36 5.60
CA TYR A 59 8.35 5.74 4.34
C TYR A 59 9.00 5.03 3.15
N HIS A 60 8.18 4.58 2.21
CA HIS A 60 8.60 3.89 0.99
C HIS A 60 7.87 4.47 -0.23
N ARG A 61 8.58 4.51 -1.36
CA ARG A 61 7.98 4.73 -2.69
C ARG A 61 7.88 3.40 -3.42
N VAL A 62 6.68 3.03 -3.85
CA VAL A 62 6.41 1.70 -4.39
C VAL A 62 5.53 1.77 -5.62
N SER A 63 5.78 0.88 -6.58
CA SER A 63 4.98 0.83 -7.81
C SER A 63 3.56 0.34 -7.52
N PRO A 64 2.55 0.77 -8.28
CA PRO A 64 1.18 0.27 -8.14
C PRO A 64 1.08 -1.27 -8.16
N TRP A 65 1.90 -1.92 -8.97
CA TRP A 65 1.98 -3.38 -9.11
C TRP A 65 2.56 -4.14 -7.90
N ARG A 66 2.98 -3.43 -6.85
CA ARG A 66 3.59 -3.99 -5.65
C ARG A 66 2.73 -3.83 -4.40
N ILE A 67 1.60 -3.15 -4.50
CA ILE A 67 0.65 -2.96 -3.41
C ILE A 67 -0.64 -3.73 -3.73
N PHE A 68 -1.18 -4.40 -2.72
CA PHE A 68 -2.36 -5.26 -2.83
C PHE A 68 -3.37 -4.87 -1.74
N ARG A 69 -4.65 -5.19 -1.93
CA ARG A 69 -5.69 -4.97 -0.91
C ARG A 69 -5.58 -5.98 0.21
N THR A 70 -5.18 -7.21 -0.11
CA THR A 70 -5.12 -8.31 0.84
C THR A 70 -3.82 -9.11 0.73
N LYS A 71 -3.53 -9.90 1.77
CA LYS A 71 -2.42 -10.83 1.75
C LYS A 71 -2.64 -11.96 0.75
N GLU A 72 -3.87 -12.44 0.65
CA GLU A 72 -4.29 -13.52 -0.23
C GLU A 72 -4.06 -13.14 -1.70
N GLU A 73 -4.50 -11.95 -2.09
CA GLU A 73 -4.26 -11.37 -3.42
C GLU A 73 -2.76 -11.27 -3.72
N ALA A 74 -1.98 -10.74 -2.78
CA ALA A 74 -0.53 -10.64 -2.94
C ALA A 74 0.14 -12.01 -3.17
N ILE A 75 -0.32 -13.05 -2.47
CA ILE A 75 0.21 -14.41 -2.59
C ILE A 75 -0.24 -15.08 -3.90
N GLU A 76 -1.47 -14.84 -4.34
CA GLU A 76 -2.00 -15.33 -5.62
C GLU A 76 -1.18 -14.79 -6.80
N ILE A 77 -1.00 -13.47 -6.86
CA ILE A 77 -0.17 -12.83 -7.89
C ILE A 77 1.29 -13.33 -7.84
N LEU A 78 1.82 -13.60 -6.64
CA LEU A 78 3.15 -14.19 -6.50
C LEU A 78 3.23 -15.62 -7.04
N ALA A 79 2.17 -16.41 -6.87
CA ALA A 79 2.08 -17.76 -7.43
C ALA A 79 1.96 -17.69 -8.95
N GLU A 80 1.11 -16.81 -9.48
CA GLU A 80 0.98 -16.57 -10.93
C GLU A 80 2.33 -16.18 -11.55
N GLN A 81 3.10 -15.27 -10.95
CA GLN A 81 4.45 -14.94 -11.43
C GLN A 81 5.43 -16.13 -11.41
N LYS A 82 5.21 -17.11 -10.53
CA LYS A 82 6.07 -18.31 -10.42
C LYS A 82 5.71 -19.38 -11.46
N TYR A 83 4.43 -19.48 -11.84
CA TYR A 83 3.92 -20.54 -12.73
C TYR A 83 3.62 -20.06 -14.15
N GLY A 84 3.28 -18.79 -14.31
CA GLY A 84 3.27 -18.06 -15.57
C GLY A 84 4.55 -17.27 -15.70
N GLY A 85 5.55 -17.82 -16.39
CA GLY A 85 6.67 -17.01 -16.88
C GLY A 85 6.11 -15.77 -17.57
N ILE A 86 6.55 -14.59 -17.13
CA ILE A 86 6.11 -13.31 -17.68
C ILE A 86 6.43 -13.32 -19.18
N SER A 87 5.41 -13.50 -20.01
CA SER A 87 5.47 -13.01 -21.39
C SER A 87 5.20 -11.51 -21.28
N LEU A 88 6.28 -10.73 -21.37
CA LEU A 88 6.23 -9.30 -21.68
C LEU A 88 5.75 -9.11 -23.13
#